data_AF-A0A833EDN4-F1
#
_entry.id   AF-A0A833EDN4-F1
#
_cell.length_a   1.000
_cell.length_b   1.000
_cell.length_c   1.000
_cell.angle_alpha   90.00
_cell.angle_beta   90.00
_cell.angle_gamma   90.00
#
_symmetry.space_group_name_H-M   'P 1'
#
loop_
_entity.id
_entity.type
_entity.pdbx_description
1 polymer ?
#
loop_
_entity_poly.entity_id
_entity_poly.type
_entity_poly.pdbx_seq_one_letter_code
_entity_poly.pdbx_strand_id
1 'polypeptide(L)'
;MIIMRKLKKKRQKQEVEIVDIKNNIRYHCLLREVGSRVELYRCREERDGNIRPIQPSKVLEILRKAEKVLLSKDEESLKLEDFLKGRNIRYELVELCPYCLVKGRYTILEGERYLHNNRYICLNCALEEV
;
A
#
# COMPACT_ATOMS: atom_id res chain seq x y z
N MET A 1 -6.60 6.71 -7.99
CA MET A 1 -6.18 6.73 -6.58
C MET A 1 -5.39 5.48 -6.33
N ILE A 2 -4.19 5.63 -5.80
CA ILE A 2 -3.28 4.53 -5.50
C ILE A 2 -3.06 4.45 -4.00
N ILE A 3 -3.16 3.27 -3.42
CA ILE A 3 -2.77 3.00 -2.03
C ILE A 3 -1.42 2.29 -2.02
N MET A 4 -0.50 2.72 -1.17
CA MET A 4 0.81 2.10 -0.97
C MET A 4 0.96 1.67 0.49
N ARG A 5 1.35 0.41 0.71
CA ARG A 5 1.67 -0.13 2.05
C ARG A 5 2.90 -1.02 2.03
N LYS A 6 3.68 -1.01 3.11
CA LYS A 6 4.77 -1.96 3.33
C LYS A 6 4.25 -3.19 4.07
N LEU A 7 4.60 -4.40 3.62
CA LEU A 7 4.13 -5.63 4.22
C LEU A 7 5.06 -6.10 5.35
N LYS A 8 4.49 -6.39 6.53
CA LYS A 8 5.20 -7.01 7.67
C LYS A 8 5.48 -8.49 7.39
N LYS A 9 6.59 -8.84 6.70
CA LYS A 9 7.05 -10.24 6.57
C LYS A 9 8.22 -10.55 7.50
N LYS A 10 8.17 -11.73 8.14
CA LYS A 10 9.12 -12.22 9.17
C LYS A 10 10.58 -12.43 8.73
N ARG A 11 10.91 -12.42 7.43
CA ARG A 11 12.29 -12.65 6.95
C ARG A 11 12.59 -11.86 5.66
N GLN A 12 13.46 -10.85 5.79
CA GLN A 12 14.34 -10.23 4.79
C GLN A 12 13.80 -9.58 3.50
N LYS A 13 12.55 -9.78 3.09
CA LYS A 13 12.03 -9.13 1.88
C LYS A 13 11.21 -7.90 2.26
N GLN A 14 11.78 -6.72 2.04
CA GLN A 14 11.09 -5.43 2.13
C GLN A 14 10.06 -5.32 1.00
N GLU A 15 8.94 -6.05 1.12
CA GLU A 15 7.89 -6.09 0.11
C GLU A 15 6.94 -4.90 0.30
N VAL A 16 6.66 -4.19 -0.79
CA VAL A 16 5.69 -3.11 -0.86
C VAL A 16 4.58 -3.50 -1.81
N GLU A 17 3.36 -3.25 -1.36
CA GLU A 17 2.15 -3.44 -2.14
C GLU A 17 1.60 -2.07 -2.53
N ILE A 18 1.33 -1.91 -3.82
CA ILE A 18 0.82 -0.68 -4.42
C ILE A 18 -0.47 -1.06 -5.16
N VAL A 19 -1.60 -0.49 -4.79
CA VAL A 19 -2.92 -0.86 -5.30
C VAL A 19 -3.53 0.30 -6.04
N ASP A 20 -3.75 0.11 -7.34
CA ASP A 20 -4.54 1.02 -8.16
C ASP A 20 -6.02 0.63 -8.06
N ILE A 21 -6.76 1.40 -7.28
CA ILE A 21 -8.19 1.17 -7.03
C ILE A 21 -9.00 1.42 -8.30
N LYS A 22 -8.62 2.39 -9.13
CA LYS A 22 -9.40 2.76 -10.33
C LYS A 22 -9.38 1.62 -11.35
N ASN A 23 -8.22 0.97 -11.51
CA ASN A 23 -8.03 -0.09 -12.50
C ASN A 23 -8.14 -1.51 -11.92
N ASN A 24 -8.34 -1.65 -10.61
CA ASN A 24 -8.31 -2.92 -9.89
C ASN A 24 -7.01 -3.72 -10.15
N ILE A 25 -5.86 -3.03 -10.08
CA ILE A 25 -4.54 -3.63 -10.31
C ILE A 25 -3.73 -3.56 -9.03
N ARG A 26 -3.02 -4.64 -8.70
CA ARG A 26 -2.07 -4.68 -7.58
C ARG A 26 -0.65 -4.83 -8.11
N TYR A 27 0.26 -4.06 -7.56
CA TYR A 27 1.68 -4.17 -7.83
C TYR A 27 2.40 -4.61 -6.56
N HIS A 28 3.12 -5.72 -6.67
CA HIS A 28 3.97 -6.24 -5.60
C HIS A 28 5.42 -6.01 -5.99
N CYS A 29 6.12 -5.16 -5.25
CA CYS A 29 7.51 -4.85 -5.48
C CYS A 29 8.36 -5.21 -4.27
N LEU A 30 9.59 -5.63 -4.52
CA LEU A 30 10.61 -5.66 -3.47
C LEU A 30 11.29 -4.29 -3.40
N LEU A 31 11.81 -3.95 -2.23
CA LEU A 31 12.70 -2.81 -2.07
C LEU A 31 14.13 -3.33 -1.94
N ARG A 32 15.07 -2.58 -2.50
CA ARG A 32 16.52 -2.80 -2.33
C ARG A 32 17.18 -1.50 -1.94
N GLU A 33 18.23 -1.60 -1.13
CA GLU A 33 19.11 -0.48 -0.84
C GLU A 33 20.15 -0.37 -1.96
N VAL A 34 20.36 0.85 -2.45
CA VAL A 34 21.36 1.20 -3.47
C VAL A 34 22.10 2.43 -2.97
N GLY A 35 23.28 2.20 -2.38
CA GLY A 35 24.01 3.24 -1.65
C GLY A 35 23.18 3.74 -0.46
N SER A 36 22.88 5.04 -0.42
CA SER A 36 22.07 5.67 0.63
C SER A 36 20.56 5.72 0.32
N ARG A 37 20.12 5.16 -0.81
CA ARG A 37 18.72 5.27 -1.27
C ARG A 37 18.04 3.92 -1.32
N VAL A 38 16.72 3.92 -1.16
CA VAL A 38 15.88 2.75 -1.38
C VAL A 38 15.26 2.82 -2.78
N GLU A 39 15.29 1.70 -3.50
CA GLU A 39 14.77 1.54 -4.85
C GLU A 39 13.76 0.39 -4.96
N LEU A 40 12.78 0.51 -5.87
CA LEU A 40 11.95 -0.63 -6.26
C LEU A 40 12.81 -1.64 -7.03
N TYR A 41 12.60 -2.90 -6.72
CA TYR A 41 13.28 -4.05 -7.29
C TYR A 41 12.28 -5.18 -7.53
N ARG A 42 12.44 -5.92 -8.64
CA ARG A 42 11.60 -7.07 -9.01
C ARG A 42 10.11 -6.85 -8.70
N CYS A 43 9.43 -6.11 -9.57
CA CYS A 43 8.01 -5.87 -9.44
C CYS A 43 7.18 -6.90 -10.23
N ARG A 44 5.98 -7.17 -9.72
CA ARG A 44 4.95 -7.98 -10.37
C ARG A 44 3.66 -7.20 -10.38
N GLU A 45 2.93 -7.30 -11.47
CA GLU A 45 1.56 -6.79 -11.60
C GLU A 45 0.61 -7.99 -11.47
N GLU A 46 -0.41 -7.84 -10.64
CA GLU A 46 -1.51 -8.78 -10.45
C GLU A 46 -2.80 -8.10 -10.89
N ARG A 47 -3.47 -8.70 -11.88
CA ARG A 47 -4.75 -8.25 -12.41
C ARG A 47 -5.65 -9.44 -12.63
N ASP A 48 -6.81 -9.46 -11.97
CA ASP A 48 -7.81 -10.53 -12.09
C ASP A 48 -7.21 -11.94 -11.88
N GLY A 49 -6.29 -12.08 -10.92
CA GLY A 49 -5.58 -13.33 -10.61
C GLY A 49 -4.41 -13.67 -11.55
N ASN A 50 -4.23 -12.93 -12.66
CA ASN A 50 -3.08 -13.10 -13.54
C ASN A 50 -1.89 -12.28 -13.03
N ILE A 51 -0.76 -12.94 -12.79
CA ILE A 51 0.46 -12.34 -12.26
C ILE A 51 1.53 -12.32 -13.33
N ARG A 52 2.04 -11.13 -13.67
CA ARG A 52 3.12 -10.94 -14.65
C ARG A 52 4.23 -10.05 -14.13
N PRO A 53 5.49 -10.25 -14.55
CA PRO A 53 6.57 -9.34 -14.21
C PRO A 53 6.33 -7.96 -14.83
N ILE A 54 6.64 -6.91 -14.08
CA ILE A 54 6.64 -5.53 -14.57
C ILE A 54 7.94 -4.84 -14.18
N GLN A 55 8.43 -3.96 -15.06
CA GLN A 55 9.64 -3.20 -14.77
C GLN A 55 9.40 -2.20 -13.62
N PRO A 56 10.32 -2.09 -12.65
CA PRO A 56 10.21 -1.12 -11.56
C PRO A 56 9.98 0.32 -12.03
N SER A 57 10.62 0.74 -13.13
CA SER A 57 10.45 2.07 -13.72
C SER A 57 9.01 2.35 -14.13
N LYS A 58 8.27 1.35 -14.66
CA LYS A 58 6.86 1.50 -15.02
C LYS A 58 5.98 1.72 -13.78
N VAL A 59 6.28 1.03 -12.68
CA VAL A 59 5.57 1.22 -11.41
C VAL A 59 5.82 2.63 -10.86
N LEU A 60 7.05 3.14 -10.98
CA LEU A 60 7.36 4.52 -10.60
C LEU A 60 6.62 5.56 -11.46
N GLU A 61 6.49 5.31 -12.76
CA GLU A 61 5.68 6.17 -13.64
C GLU A 61 4.20 6.16 -13.24
N ILE A 62 3.65 4.99 -12.92
CA ILE A 62 2.27 4.85 -12.44
C ILE A 62 2.07 5.67 -11.16
N LEU A 63 2.98 5.56 -10.19
CA LEU A 63 2.95 6.37 -8.96
C LEU A 63 3.03 7.88 -9.24
N ARG A 64 3.89 8.30 -10.17
CA ARG A 64 4.05 9.74 -10.52
C ARG A 64 2.83 10.30 -11.28
N LYS A 65 2.18 9.48 -12.10
CA LYS A 65 0.99 9.85 -12.89
C LYS A 65 -0.31 9.71 -12.09
N ALA A 66 -0.26 9.09 -10.92
CA ALA A 66 -1.42 8.94 -10.07
C ALA A 66 -1.94 10.30 -9.59
N GLU A 67 -3.23 10.54 -9.81
CA GLU A 67 -3.94 11.72 -9.30
C GLU A 67 -3.79 11.90 -7.78
N LYS A 68 -3.78 10.77 -7.04
CA LYS A 68 -3.64 10.74 -5.58
C LYS A 68 -2.95 9.45 -5.16
N VAL A 69 -1.87 9.60 -4.40
CA VAL A 69 -1.15 8.50 -3.74
C VAL A 69 -1.43 8.57 -2.25
N LEU A 70 -1.90 7.46 -1.68
CA LEU A 70 -2.23 7.30 -0.29
C LEU A 70 -1.24 6.35 0.35
N LEU A 71 -0.53 6.82 1.37
CA LEU A 71 0.40 5.99 2.14
C LEU A 71 -0.28 5.53 3.42
N SER A 72 -0.28 4.22 3.67
CA SER A 72 -0.79 3.67 4.93
C SER A 72 -0.01 4.25 6.12
N LYS A 73 -0.71 4.64 7.18
CA LYS A 73 -0.15 5.25 8.39
C LYS A 73 0.44 4.23 9.37
N ASP A 74 0.61 2.97 8.97
CA ASP A 74 1.27 1.96 9.81
C ASP A 74 2.79 2.15 9.85
N GLU A 75 3.42 1.74 10.96
CA GLU A 75 4.85 1.94 11.23
C GLU A 75 5.78 1.45 10.11
N GLU A 76 5.44 0.36 9.41
CA GLU A 76 6.28 -0.13 8.31
C GLU A 76 6.13 0.74 7.06
N SER A 77 4.91 1.16 6.74
CA SER A 77 4.62 2.01 5.60
C SER A 77 5.22 3.41 5.74
N LEU A 78 5.30 3.96 6.97
CA LEU A 78 5.96 5.24 7.22
C LEU A 78 7.46 5.23 6.83
N LYS A 79 8.12 4.06 6.83
CA LYS A 79 9.51 3.92 6.34
C LYS A 79 9.65 4.16 4.83
N LEU A 80 8.55 4.34 4.10
CA LEU A 80 8.54 4.65 2.67
C LEU A 80 8.46 6.14 2.38
N GLU A 81 8.32 7.00 3.40
CA GLU A 81 8.21 8.45 3.21
C GLU A 81 9.45 9.02 2.53
N ASP A 82 10.66 8.66 2.97
CA ASP A 82 11.91 9.10 2.34
C ASP A 82 12.04 8.60 0.89
N PHE A 83 11.55 7.39 0.61
CA PHE A 83 11.52 6.83 -0.73
C PHE A 83 10.62 7.66 -1.67
N LEU A 84 9.44 8.08 -1.19
CA LEU A 84 8.48 8.88 -1.95
C LEU A 84 8.98 10.32 -2.13
N LYS A 85 9.48 10.94 -1.05
CA LYS A 85 10.07 12.29 -1.06
C LYS A 85 11.25 12.37 -2.02
N GLY A 86 12.18 11.40 -1.96
CA GLY A 86 13.34 11.33 -2.85
C GLY A 86 12.99 11.15 -4.34
N ARG A 87 11.75 10.79 -4.66
CA ARG A 87 11.22 10.63 -6.02
C ARG A 87 10.27 11.73 -6.45
N ASN A 88 10.09 12.74 -5.61
CA ASN A 88 9.13 13.83 -5.79
C ASN A 88 7.69 13.33 -5.99
N ILE A 89 7.31 12.24 -5.31
CA ILE A 89 5.94 11.70 -5.32
C ILE A 89 5.20 12.29 -4.12
N ARG A 90 4.14 13.06 -4.38
CA ARG A 90 3.26 13.60 -3.34
C ARG A 90 2.37 12.46 -2.82
N TYR A 91 2.15 12.42 -1.51
CA TYR A 91 1.29 11.43 -0.86
C TYR A 91 0.51 12.05 0.30
N GLU A 92 -0.60 11.40 0.65
CA GLU A 92 -1.39 11.69 1.85
C GLU A 92 -1.39 10.46 2.76
N LEU A 93 -1.29 10.68 4.07
CA LEU A 93 -1.34 9.59 5.05
C LEU A 93 -2.78 9.16 5.32
N VAL A 94 -3.03 7.86 5.33
CA VAL A 94 -4.36 7.29 5.57
C VAL A 94 -4.34 6.14 6.57
N GLU A 95 -5.36 6.06 7.41
CA GLU A 95 -5.63 4.89 8.23
C GLU A 95 -6.52 3.91 7.46
N LEU A 96 -6.07 2.66 7.34
CA LEU A 96 -6.80 1.61 6.64
C LEU A 96 -7.46 0.66 7.66
N CYS A 97 -8.68 0.21 7.37
CA CYS A 97 -9.37 -0.77 8.20
C CYS A 97 -8.57 -2.09 8.23
N PRO A 98 -8.07 -2.54 9.40
CA PRO A 98 -7.27 -3.75 9.50
C PRO A 98 -8.04 -5.01 9.09
N TYR A 99 -9.35 -5.04 9.34
CA TYR A 99 -10.21 -6.18 8.99
C TYR A 99 -10.45 -6.25 7.48
N CYS A 100 -10.62 -5.09 6.82
CA CYS A 100 -10.69 -5.05 5.36
C CYS A 100 -9.39 -5.55 4.74
N LEU A 101 -8.24 -5.16 5.28
CA LEU A 101 -6.93 -5.59 4.78
C LEU A 101 -6.75 -7.11 4.85
N VAL A 102 -7.23 -7.76 5.91
CA VAL A 102 -7.22 -9.24 6.05
C VAL A 102 -8.09 -9.90 4.97
N LYS A 103 -9.22 -9.28 4.63
CA LYS A 103 -10.14 -9.72 3.57
C LYS A 103 -9.69 -9.30 2.16
N GLY A 104 -8.50 -8.70 2.00
CA GLY A 104 -8.01 -8.20 0.70
C GLY A 104 -8.74 -6.96 0.15
N ARG A 105 -9.50 -6.27 1.00
CA ARG A 105 -10.21 -5.02 0.69
C ARG A 105 -9.41 -3.82 1.23
N TYR A 106 -9.54 -2.67 0.58
CA TYR A 106 -8.92 -1.42 1.04
C TYR A 106 -10.01 -0.44 1.38
N THR A 107 -10.19 -0.19 2.68
CA THR A 107 -11.16 0.78 3.19
C THR A 107 -10.41 1.78 4.04
N ILE A 108 -10.53 3.05 3.66
CA ILE A 108 -9.97 4.16 4.43
C ILE A 108 -10.92 4.45 5.59
N LEU A 109 -10.36 4.64 6.78
CA LEU A 109 -11.10 5.05 7.97
C LEU A 109 -11.21 6.58 7.97
N GLU A 110 -12.15 7.13 7.20
CA GLU A 110 -12.53 8.55 7.24
C GLU A 110 -13.86 8.70 7.97
N GLY A 111 -13.93 9.57 8.99
CA GLY A 111 -15.16 9.82 9.75
C GLY A 111 -15.45 8.77 10.83
N GLU A 112 -16.60 8.10 10.73
CA GLU A 112 -17.08 7.15 11.73
C GLU A 112 -16.23 5.87 11.76
N ARG A 113 -15.61 5.63 12.92
CA ARG A 113 -14.76 4.47 13.17
C ARG A 113 -15.16 3.81 14.49
N TYR A 114 -15.15 2.49 14.50
CA TYR A 114 -15.62 1.70 15.64
C TYR A 114 -14.42 1.04 16.31
N LEU A 115 -14.36 1.12 17.64
CA LEU A 115 -13.29 0.49 18.40
C LEU A 115 -13.63 -0.98 18.65
N HIS A 116 -12.78 -1.88 18.17
CA HIS A 116 -12.93 -3.31 18.38
C HIS A 116 -11.55 -3.95 18.59
N ASN A 117 -11.36 -4.70 19.68
CA ASN A 117 -10.07 -5.31 20.06
C ASN A 117 -8.87 -4.32 20.02
N ASN A 118 -9.04 -3.14 20.62
CA ASN A 118 -8.07 -2.04 20.64
C ASN A 118 -7.63 -1.55 19.25
N ARG A 119 -8.45 -1.76 18.21
CA ARG A 119 -8.21 -1.26 16.86
C ARG A 119 -9.46 -0.60 16.30
N TYR A 120 -9.28 0.46 15.53
CA TYR A 120 -10.38 1.07 14.81
C TYR A 120 -10.69 0.28 13.54
N ILE A 121 -11.98 0.02 13.29
CA ILE A 121 -12.52 -0.67 12.12
C ILE A 121 -13.64 0.14 11.47
N CYS A 122 -13.95 -0.15 10.20
CA CYS A 122 -15.06 0.48 9.49
C CYS A 122 -16.42 -0.11 9.94
N LEU A 123 -17.51 0.63 9.69
CA LEU A 123 -18.88 0.20 10.02
C LEU A 123 -19.18 -1.23 9.51
N ASN A 124 -18.85 -1.53 8.25
CA ASN A 124 -19.12 -2.83 7.66
C ASN A 124 -18.47 -3.97 8.44
N CYS A 125 -17.22 -3.79 8.88
CA CYS A 125 -16.54 -4.81 9.69
C CYS A 125 -17.07 -4.85 11.12
N ALA A 126 -17.55 -3.74 11.68
CA ALA A 126 -18.18 -3.75 13.00
C ALA A 126 -19.49 -4.53 13.00
N LEU A 127 -20.32 -4.37 11.96
CA LEU A 127 -21.58 -5.10 11.80
C LEU A 127 -21.38 -6.61 11.57
N GLU A 128 -20.28 -7.03 10.95
CA GLU A 128 -19.97 -8.46 10.74
C GLU A 128 -19.58 -9.20 12.04
N GLU A 129 -19.20 -8.48 13.09
CA GLU A 129 -18.75 -9.07 14.38
C GLU A 129 -19.85 -9.06 15.46
N VAL A 130 -21.02 -8.49 15.16
CA VAL A 130 -22.22 -8.47 16.01
C VAL A 130 -23.12 -9.64 15.64
#